data_AF-A0A4R3PXZ1-F1
#
_entry.id   AF-A0A4R3PXZ1-F1
#
_cell.length_a   1.000
_cell.length_b   1.000
_cell.length_c   1.000
_cell.angle_alpha   90.00
_cell.angle_beta   90.00
_cell.angle_gamma   90.00
#
_symmetry.space_group_name_H-M   'P 1'
#
loop_
_entity.id
_entity.type
_entity.pdbx_description
1 polymer ?
#
loop_
_entity_poly.entity_id
_entity_poly.type
_entity_poly.pdbx_seq_one_letter_code
_entity_poly.pdbx_strand_id
1 'polypeptide(L)' 'MKDVPVIKMRRGADACCPVTVQRHLVRISEDASAPFWRVVDPDRPFARRMTGGPDHIREKLAAER' A
#
# COMPACT_ATOMS: atom_id res chain seq x y z
N MET A 1 -8.76 -21.29 -10.61
CA MET A 1 -7.60 -20.83 -9.80
C MET A 1 -6.42 -20.66 -10.75
N LYS A 2 -6.23 -19.46 -11.32
CA LYS A 2 -5.14 -19.18 -12.25
C LYS A 2 -4.27 -18.05 -11.68
N ASP A 3 -3.01 -18.39 -11.47
CA ASP A 3 -1.81 -17.56 -11.59
C ASP A 3 -1.87 -16.13 -11.05
N VAL A 4 -1.48 -15.96 -9.77
CA VAL A 4 -0.97 -14.68 -9.26
C VAL A 4 0.56 -14.75 -9.28
N PRO A 5 1.25 -14.13 -10.26
CA PRO A 5 2.70 -14.04 -10.21
C PRO A 5 3.10 -13.09 -9.08
N VAL A 6 3.65 -13.65 -8.01
CA VAL A 6 4.22 -12.89 -6.89
C VAL A 6 5.48 -12.18 -7.39
N ILE A 7 5.38 -10.87 -7.59
CA ILE A 7 6.52 -10.05 -8.01
C ILE A 7 7.52 -10.04 -6.84
N LYS A 8 8.71 -10.59 -7.09
CA LYS A 8 9.79 -10.75 -6.12
C LYS A 8 10.38 -9.37 -5.78
N MET A 9 9.92 -8.78 -4.68
CA MET A 9 10.51 -7.55 -4.13
C MET A 9 11.86 -7.90 -3.49
N ARG A 10 12.91 -7.98 -4.31
CA ARG A 10 14.30 -8.15 -3.86
C ARG A 10 14.83 -6.79 -3.42
N ARG A 11 14.68 -6.45 -2.14
CA ARG A 11 15.57 -5.55 -1.38
C ARG A 11 15.50 -5.97 0.08
N GLY A 12 16.67 -6.25 0.66
CA GLY A 12 16.82 -6.80 2.01
C GLY A 12 16.22 -5.87 3.05
N ALA A 13 15.19 -6.36 3.72
CA ALA A 13 14.80 -5.94 5.04
C ALA A 13 14.48 -7.24 5.77
N ASP A 14 15.51 -7.79 6.43
CA ASP A 14 15.37 -8.92 7.33
C ASP A 14 14.23 -8.63 8.31
N ALA A 15 13.23 -9.52 8.34
CA ALA A 15 12.13 -9.56 9.29
C ALA A 15 11.02 -8.48 9.26
N CYS A 16 10.60 -7.95 8.10
CA CYS A 16 9.32 -7.21 8.09
C CYS A 16 8.12 -8.16 7.95
N CYS A 17 7.55 -8.59 9.08
CA CYS A 17 6.27 -9.29 9.11
C CYS A 17 5.25 -8.50 8.28
N PRO A 18 4.52 -9.13 7.33
CA PRO A 18 3.61 -8.42 6.44
C PRO A 18 2.53 -7.64 7.20
N VAL A 19 2.22 -8.05 8.43
CA VAL A 19 1.31 -7.34 9.34
C VAL A 19 1.93 -6.04 9.88
N THR A 20 3.21 -6.04 10.22
CA THR A 20 3.93 -4.85 10.70
C THR A 20 4.04 -3.80 9.61
N VAL A 21 4.38 -4.21 8.38
CA VAL A 21 4.40 -3.33 7.21
C VAL A 21 3.02 -2.70 7.00
N GLN A 22 1.97 -3.51 7.02
CA GLN A 22 0.60 -3.03 6.86
C GLN A 22 0.20 -2.01 7.94
N ARG A 23 0.51 -2.28 9.22
CA ARG A 23 0.24 -1.33 10.32
C ARG A 23 1.02 -0.02 10.15
N HIS A 24 2.26 -0.10 9.68
CA HIS A 24 3.07 1.08 9.44
C HIS A 24 2.51 1.92 8.29
N LEU A 25 2.06 1.28 7.20
CA LEU A 25 1.40 1.96 6.08
C LEU A 25 0.11 2.66 6.50
N VAL A 26 -0.69 2.05 7.39
CA VAL A 26 -1.88 2.72 7.96
C VAL A 26 -1.48 4.01 8.66
N ARG A 27 -0.48 3.97 9.55
CA ARG A 27 0.00 5.16 10.27
C ARG A 27 0.53 6.24 9.34
N ILE A 28 1.28 5.85 8.31
CA ILE A 28 1.75 6.80 7.29
C ILE A 28 0.56 7.45 6.59
N SER A 29 -0.52 6.70 6.31
CA SER A 29 -1.71 7.26 5.67
C SER A 29 -2.47 8.24 6.57
N GLU A 30 -2.44 8.03 7.90
CA GLU A 30 -3.01 8.95 8.89
C GLU A 30 -2.21 10.25 9.00
N ASP A 31 -0.89 10.14 8.99
CA ASP A 31 0.03 11.28 9.15
C ASP A 31 0.31 12.03 7.83
N ALA A 32 -0.08 11.45 6.69
CA ALA A 32 0.22 11.92 5.33
C ALA A 32 1.73 12.16 5.08
N SER A 33 2.60 11.57 5.89
CA SER A 33 4.05 11.84 5.92
C SER A 33 4.82 11.33 4.70
N ALA A 34 4.27 10.37 3.96
CA ALA A 34 4.95 9.77 2.81
C ALA A 34 3.94 9.31 1.73
N PRO A 35 4.38 9.18 0.47
CA PRO A 35 3.51 8.81 -0.65
C PRO A 35 3.14 7.33 -0.63
N PHE A 36 2.35 6.91 0.37
CA PHE A 36 1.93 5.53 0.58
C PHE A 36 1.11 4.98 -0.60
N TRP A 37 0.43 5.84 -1.35
CA TRP A 37 -0.31 5.49 -2.56
C TRP A 37 0.55 4.85 -3.66
N ARG A 38 1.89 4.98 -3.60
CA ARG A 38 2.80 4.33 -4.56
C ARG A 38 3.05 2.84 -4.29
N VAL A 39 2.73 2.37 -3.09
CA VAL A 39 2.98 0.97 -2.67
C VAL A 39 1.70 0.23 -2.27
N VAL A 40 0.57 0.93 -2.17
CA VAL A 40 -0.74 0.35 -1.87
C VAL A 40 -1.56 0.25 -3.15
N ASP A 41 -2.02 -0.97 -3.46
CA ASP A 41 -2.91 -1.26 -4.58
C ASP A 41 -4.37 -1.01 -4.16
N PRO A 42 -5.09 -0.07 -4.82
CA PRO A 42 -6.44 0.35 -4.44
C PRO A 42 -7.52 -0.72 -4.70
N ASP A 43 -7.23 -1.76 -5.48
CA ASP A 43 -8.17 -2.85 -5.78
C ASP A 43 -8.07 -3.98 -4.74
N ARG A 44 -7.09 -3.92 -3.83
CA ARG A 44 -6.91 -4.89 -2.75
C ARG A 44 -7.76 -4.53 -1.53
N PRO A 45 -8.27 -5.51 -0.77
CA PRO A 45 -9.00 -5.27 0.48
C PRO A 45 -8.25 -4.42 1.50
N PHE A 46 -6.91 -4.45 1.48
CA PHE A 46 -6.07 -3.67 2.37
C PHE A 46 -6.23 -2.15 2.18
N ALA A 47 -6.49 -1.68 0.96
CA ALA A 47 -6.70 -0.25 0.68
C ALA A 47 -7.86 0.36 1.47
N ARG A 48 -8.87 -0.45 1.84
CA ARG A 48 -9.99 -0.03 2.70
C ARG A 48 -9.57 0.36 4.12
N ARG A 49 -8.34 0.01 4.52
CA ARG A 49 -7.76 0.37 5.83
C ARG A 49 -6.91 1.64 5.79
N MET A 50 -6.65 2.19 4.60
CA MET A 50 -5.94 3.47 4.47
C MET A 50 -6.89 4.61 4.78
N THR A 51 -6.35 5.71 5.31
CA THR A 51 -7.09 6.97 5.48
C THR A 51 -7.60 7.45 4.12
N GLY A 52 -8.89 7.76 4.04
CA GLY A 52 -9.57 8.11 2.78
C GLY A 52 -9.91 6.92 1.87
N GLY A 53 -9.50 5.70 2.25
CA GLY A 53 -9.85 4.48 1.54
C GLY A 53 -9.23 4.36 0.14
N PRO A 54 -9.74 3.42 -0.69
CA PRO A 54 -9.16 3.13 -1.99
C PRO A 54 -9.37 4.27 -3.00
N ASP A 55 -10.43 5.07 -2.87
CA ASP A 55 -10.71 6.18 -3.79
C ASP A 55 -9.69 7.31 -3.64
N HIS A 56 -9.32 7.66 -2.40
CA HIS A 56 -8.24 8.63 -2.14
C HIS A 56 -6.92 8.20 -2.80
N ILE A 57 -6.59 6.91 -2.76
CA ILE A 57 -5.38 6.36 -3.40
C ILE A 57 -5.46 6.55 -4.91
N ARG A 58 -6.62 6.29 -5.53
CA ARG A 58 -6.84 6.51 -6.96
C ARG A 58 -6.71 7.97 -7.34
N GLU A 59 -7.25 8.88 -6.55
CA GLU A 59 -7.12 10.33 -6.76
C GLU A 59 -5.66 10.78 -6.72
N LYS A 60 -4.89 10.33 -5.72
CA LYS A 60 -3.45 10.64 -5.62
C LYS A 60 -2.66 10.09 -6.80
N LEU A 61 -2.92 8.85 -7.20
CA LEU A 61 -2.28 8.24 -8.37
C LEU A 61 -2.62 8.97 -9.68
N ALA A 62 -3.87 9.42 -9.82
CA ALA A 62 -4.31 10.20 -10.98
C ALA A 62 -3.67 11.60 -11.01
N ALA A 63 -3.45 12.22 -9.84
CA ALA A 63 -2.81 13.53 -9.74
C ALA A 63 -1.29 13.51 -10.02
N GLU A 64 -0.62 12.35 -9.92
CA GLU A 64 0.80 12.21 -10.29
C GLU A 64 1.02 11.95 -11.80
N ARG A 65 -0.05 11.81 -12.59
CA ARG A 65 0.00 11.57 -14.04
C ARG A 65 -0.02 12.87 -14.85
#